data_AF-A0A519T2Z3-F1
#
_entry.id   AF-A0A519T2Z3-F1
#
_cell.length_a   1.000
_cell.length_b   1.000
_cell.length_c   1.000
_cell.angle_alpha   90.00
_cell.angle_beta   90.00
_cell.angle_gamma   90.00
#
_symmetry.space_group_name_H-M   'P 1'
#
loop_
_entity.id
_entity.type
_entity.pdbx_description
1 polymer ?
#
loop_
_entity_poly.entity_id
_entity_poly.type
_entity_poly.pdbx_seq_one_letter_code
_entity_poly.pdbx_strand_id
1 'polypeptide(L)' 'YYIMVAAYSSLARAEEGRRNLAHAGRPAKVILPFPGTRYYRLTAADFADRPTALAAAARLRQNPHLDKGLSVFPY' A
#
# COMPACT_ATOMS: atom_id res chain seq x y z
N TYR A 1 6.27 -7.63 -5.93
CA TYR A 1 4.84 -7.30 -5.74
C TYR A 1 4.68 -6.51 -4.47
N TYR A 2 3.68 -5.65 -4.40
CA TYR A 2 3.41 -4.84 -3.22
C TYR A 2 1.91 -4.79 -2.94
N ILE A 3 1.55 -4.57 -1.67
CA ILE A 3 0.16 -4.39 -1.25
C ILE A 3 -0.12 -2.90 -1.11
N MET A 4 -0.94 -2.37 -2.02
CA MET A 4 -1.44 -1.00 -1.95
C MET A 4 -2.48 -0.90 -0.85
N VAL A 5 -2.25 0.01 0.09
CA VAL A 5 -3.17 0.31 1.20
C VAL A 5 -3.94 1.62 0.98
N ALA A 6 -3.36 2.56 0.23
CA ALA A 6 -4.00 3.82 -0.12
C ALA A 6 -3.40 4.39 -1.41
N ALA A 7 -4.12 5.30 -2.06
CA ALA A 7 -3.63 6.06 -3.20
C ALA A 7 -4.03 7.53 -3.03
N TYR A 8 -3.08 8.44 -3.28
CA TYR A 8 -3.25 9.87 -3.11
C TYR A 8 -2.93 10.59 -4.42
N SER A 9 -3.63 11.67 -4.73
CA SER A 9 -3.33 12.52 -5.89
C SER A 9 -2.17 13.49 -5.64
N SER A 10 -1.67 13.59 -4.40
CA SER A 10 -0.61 14.51 -3.99
C SER A 10 0.47 13.78 -3.19
N LEU A 11 1.73 14.09 -3.49
CA LEU A 11 2.89 13.56 -2.78
C LEU A 11 2.86 13.94 -1.29
N ALA A 12 2.46 15.17 -0.97
CA ALA A 12 2.40 15.64 0.42
C ALA A 12 1.43 14.80 1.27
N ARG A 13 0.26 14.48 0.71
CA ARG A 13 -0.73 13.60 1.37
C ARG A 13 -0.25 12.15 1.46
N ALA A 14 0.48 11.67 0.46
CA ALA A 14 1.07 10.34 0.50
C ALA A 14 2.14 10.22 1.60
N GLU A 15 2.99 11.24 1.77
CA GLU A 15 3.98 11.29 2.85
C GLU A 15 3.32 11.41 4.23
N GLU A 16 2.24 12.19 4.35
CA GLU A 16 1.43 12.26 5.58
C GLU A 16 0.87 10.87 5.93
N GLY A 17 0.26 10.18 4.97
CA GLY A 17 -0.21 8.80 5.15
C GLY A 17 0.90 7.83 5.53
N ARG A 18 2.08 7.97 4.93
CA ARG A 18 3.27 7.17 5.27
C ARG A 18 3.69 7.38 6.73
N ARG A 19 3.71 8.63 7.20
CA ARG A 19 4.04 8.95 8.60
C ARG A 19 3.00 8.38 9.55
N ASN A 20 1.72 8.53 9.25
CA ASN A 20 0.63 7.98 10.07
C ASN A 20 0.72 6.45 10.21
N LEU A 21 1.04 5.75 9.12
CA LEU A 21 1.28 4.30 9.17
C LEU A 21 2.54 3.96 9.98
N ALA A 22 3.62 4.72 9.81
CA ALA A 22 4.84 4.52 10.59
C ALA A 22 4.58 4.71 12.10
N HIS A 23 3.80 5.71 12.49
CA HIS A 23 3.36 5.92 13.87
C HIS A 23 2.49 4.77 14.41
N ALA A 24 1.70 4.14 13.54
CA ALA A 24 0.94 2.93 13.88
C ALA A 24 1.80 1.64 13.90
N GLY A 25 3.13 1.76 13.83
CA GLY A 25 4.06 0.63 13.82
C GLY A 25 4.06 -0.17 12.52
N ARG A 26 3.52 0.40 11.43
CA ARG A 26 3.42 -0.23 10.12
C ARG A 26 4.38 0.46 9.15
N PRO A 27 5.52 -0.15 8.80
CA PRO A 27 6.41 0.44 7.82
C PRO A 27 5.65 0.61 6.50
N ALA A 28 5.75 1.79 5.91
CA ALA A 28 5.08 2.12 4.66
C ALA A 28 6.03 2.87 3.73
N LYS A 29 5.82 2.69 2.42
CA LYS A 29 6.59 3.33 1.37
C LYS A 29 5.65 3.99 0.37
N VAL A 30 6.04 5.16 -0.12
CA VAL A 30 5.36 5.84 -1.21
C VAL A 30 5.97 5.36 -2.53
N ILE A 31 5.10 4.89 -3.43
CA ILE A 31 5.43 4.54 -4.81
C ILE A 31 4.96 5.69 -5.68
N LEU A 32 5.88 6.20 -6.50
CA LEU A 32 5.61 7.29 -7.43
C LEU A 32 4.58 6.85 -8.50
N PRO A 33 3.84 7.79 -9.08
CA PRO A 33 2.87 7.47 -10.12
C PRO A 33 3.57 6.82 -11.32
N PHE A 34 2.99 5.73 -11.81
CA PHE A 34 3.40 5.15 -13.10
C PHE A 34 2.96 6.06 -14.24
N PRO A 35 3.67 6.04 -15.40
CA PRO A 35 3.23 6.74 -16.60
C PRO A 35 1.77 6.45 -16.92
N GLY A 36 0.98 7.50 -17.15
CA GLY A 36 -0.47 7.40 -17.36
C GLY A 36 -1.33 7.41 -16.08
N THR A 37 -0.71 7.44 -14.89
CA THR A 37 -1.41 7.63 -13.61
C THR A 37 -0.88 8.86 -12.90
N ARG A 38 -1.74 9.54 -12.12
CA ARG A 38 -1.36 10.69 -11.28
C ARG A 38 -1.31 10.37 -9.78
N TYR A 39 -1.53 9.11 -9.42
CA TYR A 39 -1.73 8.70 -8.03
C TYR A 39 -0.44 8.14 -7.44
N TYR A 40 -0.03 8.73 -6.33
CA TYR A 40 1.00 8.23 -5.43
C TYR A 40 0.42 7.10 -4.62
N ARG A 41 0.99 5.91 -4.75
CA ARG A 41 0.47 4.71 -4.08
C ARG A 41 1.23 4.51 -2.78
N LEU A 42 0.54 4.14 -1.72
CA LEU A 42 1.13 3.79 -0.45
C LEU A 42 1.15 2.27 -0.32
N THR A 43 2.32 1.70 -0.11
CA THR A 43 2.49 0.27 0.19
C THR A 43 2.84 0.08 1.65
N ALA A 44 2.32 -0.98 2.27
CA ALA A 44 2.67 -1.40 3.62
C ALA A 44 3.66 -2.58 3.66
N ALA A 45 3.83 -3.30 2.55
CA ALA A 45 4.72 -4.45 2.49
C ALA A 45 5.09 -4.82 1.06
N ASP A 46 6.31 -5.31 0.90
CA ASP A 46 6.88 -5.79 -0.34
C ASP A 46 7.07 -7.30 -0.29
N PHE A 47 6.82 -7.95 -1.43
CA PHE A 47 6.86 -9.39 -1.59
C PHE A 47 7.60 -9.76 -2.87
N ALA A 48 8.39 -10.82 -2.82
CA ALA A 48 9.15 -11.31 -3.97
C ALA A 48 8.19 -11.79 -5.09
N ASP A 49 7.15 -12.52 -4.73
CA ASP A 49 6.24 -13.20 -5.66
C ASP A 49 4.76 -12.86 -5.43
N ARG A 50 3.95 -13.04 -6.48
CA ARG A 50 2.52 -12.76 -6.48
C ARG A 50 1.72 -13.61 -5.48
N PRO A 51 1.89 -14.95 -5.40
CA PRO A 51 1.08 -15.75 -4.50
C PRO A 51 1.31 -15.38 -3.04
N THR A 52 2.54 -15.07 -2.63
CA THR A 52 2.85 -14.63 -1.26
C THR A 52 2.17 -13.29 -0.94
N ALA A 53 2.21 -12.34 -1.88
CA ALA A 53 1.51 -11.06 -1.72
C ALA A 53 -0.01 -11.22 -1.60
N LEU A 54 -0.61 -12.13 -2.40
CA LEU A 54 -2.04 -12.41 -2.35
C LEU A 54 -2.45 -13.08 -1.03
N ALA A 55 -1.65 -14.03 -0.54
CA ALA A 55 -1.90 -14.68 0.74
C ALA A 55 -1.83 -13.67 1.90
N ALA A 56 -0.84 -12.78 1.89
CA ALA A 56 -0.72 -11.70 2.87
C ALA A 56 -1.90 -10.71 2.78
N ALA A 57 -2.29 -10.30 1.57
CA ALA A 57 -3.46 -9.44 1.36
C ALA A 57 -4.75 -10.10 1.86
N ALA A 58 -4.95 -11.40 1.62
CA ALA A 58 -6.10 -12.15 2.11
C ALA A 58 -6.17 -12.16 3.64
N ARG A 59 -5.05 -12.37 4.34
CA ARG A 59 -4.97 -12.28 5.80
C ARG A 59 -5.30 -10.87 6.30
N LEU A 60 -4.76 -9.84 5.65
CA LEU A 60 -4.99 -8.45 6.04
C LEU A 60 -6.46 -8.02 5.86
N ARG A 61 -7.14 -8.52 4.82
CA ARG A 61 -8.58 -8.26 4.59
C ARG A 61 -9.50 -8.86 5.68
N GLN A 62 -9.04 -9.86 6.40
CA GLN A 62 -9.80 -10.45 7.51
C GLN A 62 -9.84 -9.54 8.74
N ASN A 63 -8.94 -8.55 8.82
CA ASN A 63 -8.95 -7.58 9.91
C ASN A 63 -9.99 -6.49 9.61
N PRO A 64 -11.05 -6.34 10.42
CA PRO A 64 -12.12 -5.37 10.19
C PRO A 64 -11.66 -3.91 10.30
N HIS A 65 -10.49 -3.65 10.91
CA HIS A 65 -9.88 -2.32 11.00
C HIS A 65 -8.95 -2.00 9.82
N LEU A 66 -8.76 -2.92 8.89
CA LEU A 66 -8.00 -2.70 7.66
C LEU A 66 -8.94 -2.42 6.49
N ASP A 67 -8.52 -1.49 5.65
CA ASP A 67 -9.31 -1.01 4.52
C ASP A 67 -9.66 -2.17 3.57
N LYS A 68 -10.90 -2.21 3.08
CA LYS A 68 -11.36 -3.26 2.14
C LYS A 68 -10.75 -3.09 0.74
N GLY A 69 -10.09 -1.96 0.47
CA GLY A 69 -9.43 -1.63 -0.79
C GLY A 69 -8.05 -2.26 -1.03
N LEU A 70 -7.56 -3.14 -0.15
CA LEU A 70 -6.24 -3.77 -0.28
C LEU A 70 -6.07 -4.46 -1.64
N SER A 71 -5.13 -3.97 -2.43
CA SER A 71 -4.91 -4.41 -3.81
C SER A 71 -3.44 -4.77 -4.03
N VAL A 72 -3.18 -5.89 -4.71
CA VAL A 72 -1.82 -6.36 -4.99
C VAL A 72 -1.40 -5.92 -6.38
N PHE A 73 -0.23 -5.29 -6.47
CA PHE A 73 0.33 -4.82 -7.74
C PHE A 73 1.76 -5.34 -7.94
N PRO A 74 2.19 -5.55 -9.19
CA PRO A 74 3.61 -5.65 -9.53
C PRO A 74 4.27 -4.27 -9.38
N TYR A 75 5.60 -4.29 -9.20
CA TYR A 75 6.43 -3.10 -9.26
C TYR A 75 6.60 -2.60 -10.69
#